data_AF-A0AAV5KU69-F1
#
_entry.id   AF-A0AAV5KU69-F1
#
_cell.length_a   1.000
_cell.length_b   1.000
_cell.length_c   1.000
_cell.angle_alpha   90.00
_cell.angle_beta   90.00
_cell.angle_gamma   90.00
#
_symmetry.space_group_name_H-M   'P 1'
#
loop_
_entity.id
_entity.type
_entity.pdbx_description
1 polymer ?
#
loop_
_entity_poly.entity_id
_entity_poly.type
_entity_poly.pdbx_seq_one_letter_code
_entity_poly.pdbx_strand_id
1 'polypeptide(L)'
;MSPSTVIVVALMLIFAGYTTAQFSRICYHNCVKNCHDPNTRDACVHDCIRKCIPPNPSNANDVYYCNVGCSLDQCTQFGKDVKKVGSCVGNCFRNFCGKHS
;
A
#
# COMPACT_ATOMS: atom_id res chain seq x y z
N MET A 1 19.32 -12.31 -14.20
CA MET A 1 19.08 -12.30 -12.74
C MET A 1 19.74 -13.51 -12.14
N SER A 2 20.61 -13.34 -11.14
CA SER A 2 21.20 -14.48 -10.43
C SER A 2 20.11 -15.17 -9.58
N PRO A 3 20.21 -16.49 -9.33
CA PRO A 3 19.22 -17.21 -8.50
C PRO A 3 19.06 -16.57 -7.11
N SER A 4 20.12 -16.00 -6.55
CA SER A 4 20.09 -15.23 -5.30
C SER A 4 19.19 -13.98 -5.38
N THR A 5 19.14 -13.31 -6.53
CA THR A 5 18.31 -12.12 -6.74
C THR A 5 16.83 -12.50 -6.80
N VAL A 6 16.50 -13.62 -7.42
CA VAL A 6 15.11 -14.13 -7.51
C VAL A 6 14.58 -14.47 -6.12
N ILE A 7 15.38 -15.14 -5.30
CA ILE A 7 15.02 -15.50 -3.92
C ILE A 7 14.78 -14.26 -3.06
N VAL A 8 15.65 -13.25 -3.14
CA VAL A 8 15.50 -12.01 -2.38
C VAL A 8 14.23 -11.25 -2.78
N VAL A 9 13.94 -11.15 -4.08
CA VAL A 9 12.71 -10.48 -4.56
C VAL A 9 11.47 -11.24 -4.12
N ALA A 10 11.47 -12.58 -4.19
CA ALA A 10 10.36 -13.40 -3.72
C ALA A 10 10.10 -13.21 -2.23
N LEU A 11 11.16 -13.19 -1.40
CA LEU A 11 11.05 -12.93 0.03
C LEU A 11 10.48 -11.53 0.29
N MET A 12 10.97 -10.49 -0.39
CA MET A 12 10.44 -9.14 -0.22
C MET A 12 8.95 -9.04 -0.56
N LEU A 13 8.50 -9.71 -1.63
CA LEU A 13 7.08 -9.74 -2.01
C LEU A 13 6.21 -10.44 -0.96
N ILE A 14 6.69 -11.55 -0.38
CA ILE A 14 5.98 -12.26 0.69
C ILE A 14 5.88 -11.38 1.95
N PHE A 15 6.97 -10.74 2.37
CA PHE A 15 6.95 -9.85 3.52
C PHE A 15 6.07 -8.62 3.28
N ALA A 16 6.11 -8.02 2.09
CA ALA A 16 5.23 -6.92 1.71
C ALA A 16 3.74 -7.33 1.73
N GLY A 17 3.42 -8.55 1.28
CA GLY A 17 2.08 -9.12 1.38
C GLY A 17 1.63 -9.36 2.82
N TYR A 18 2.54 -9.83 3.68
CA TYR A 18 2.24 -10.07 5.09
C TYR A 18 2.00 -8.78 5.86
N THR A 19 2.84 -7.76 5.67
CA THR A 19 2.71 -6.46 6.35
C THR A 19 1.45 -5.72 5.92
N THR A 20 1.11 -5.76 4.63
CA THR A 20 -0.13 -5.17 4.10
C THR A 20 -1.38 -5.88 4.65
N ALA A 21 -1.40 -7.21 4.68
CA ALA A 21 -2.52 -7.97 5.26
C ALA A 21 -2.72 -7.71 6.77
N GLN A 22 -1.62 -7.64 7.52
CA GLN A 22 -1.66 -7.29 8.95
C GLN A 22 -2.18 -5.87 9.17
N PHE A 23 -1.71 -4.90 8.39
CA PHE A 23 -2.15 -3.52 8.47
C PHE A 23 -3.65 -3.38 8.17
N SER A 24 -4.13 -4.00 7.08
CA SER A 24 -5.56 -4.01 6.73
C SER A 24 -6.42 -4.64 7.83
N ARG A 25 -5.95 -5.71 8.47
CA ARG A 25 -6.66 -6.37 9.57
C ARG A 25 -6.76 -5.47 10.81
N ILE A 26 -5.66 -4.83 11.22
CA ILE A 26 -5.63 -3.93 12.38
C ILE A 26 -6.49 -2.69 12.11
N CYS A 27 -6.38 -2.09 10.93
CA CYS A 27 -7.21 -0.97 10.50
C CYS A 27 -8.70 -1.32 10.57
N TYR A 28 -9.10 -2.44 9.95
CA TYR A 28 -10.49 -2.88 9.91
C TYR A 28 -11.05 -3.11 11.32
N HIS A 29 -10.30 -3.84 12.16
CA HIS A 29 -10.70 -4.12 13.53
C HIS A 29 -10.91 -2.84 14.35
N ASN A 30 -9.97 -1.89 14.26
CA ASN A 30 -10.08 -0.62 14.98
C ASN A 30 -11.22 0.25 14.44
N CYS A 31 -11.49 0.22 13.14
CA CYS A 31 -12.57 0.97 12.53
C CYS A 31 -13.95 0.43 12.94
N VAL A 32 -14.16 -0.89 12.80
CA VAL A 32 -15.46 -1.53 13.11
C VAL A 32 -15.80 -1.44 14.59
N LYS A 33 -14.78 -1.38 15.47
CA LYS A 33 -14.99 -1.14 16.90
C LYS A 33 -15.79 0.13 17.18
N ASN A 34 -15.79 1.12 16.29
CA ASN A 34 -16.55 2.36 16.45
C ASN A 34 -17.98 2.28 15.88
N CYS A 35 -18.35 1.20 15.20
CA CYS A 35 -19.67 0.99 14.61
C CYS A 35 -20.68 0.48 15.67
N HIS A 36 -21.04 1.34 16.62
CA HIS A 36 -21.92 0.98 17.74
C HIS A 36 -23.42 1.12 17.44
N ASP A 37 -23.78 2.00 16.52
CA ASP A 37 -25.18 2.25 16.18
C ASP A 37 -25.74 1.12 15.31
N PRO A 38 -26.76 0.36 15.79
CA PRO A 38 -27.31 -0.77 15.06
C PRO A 38 -28.00 -0.37 13.74
N ASN A 39 -28.52 0.85 13.61
CA ASN A 39 -29.20 1.30 12.38
C ASN A 39 -28.22 1.67 11.26
N THR A 40 -26.98 2.03 11.61
CA THR A 40 -25.94 2.45 10.65
C THR A 40 -24.76 1.48 10.60
N ARG A 41 -24.81 0.40 11.38
CA ARG A 41 -23.73 -0.58 11.53
C ARG A 41 -23.26 -1.14 10.18
N ASP A 42 -24.19 -1.53 9.32
CA ASP A 42 -23.84 -2.12 8.02
C ASP A 42 -23.14 -1.11 7.11
N ALA A 43 -23.64 0.12 7.06
CA ALA A 43 -23.01 1.22 6.32
C ALA A 43 -21.63 1.57 6.90
N CYS A 44 -21.49 1.57 8.22
CA CYS A 44 -20.24 1.83 8.92
C CYS A 44 -19.19 0.74 8.65
N VAL A 45 -19.60 -0.54 8.70
CA VAL A 45 -18.72 -1.67 8.34
C VAL A 45 -18.29 -1.58 6.87
N HIS A 46 -19.20 -1.24 5.96
CA HIS A 46 -18.88 -1.01 4.55
C HIS A 46 -17.86 0.11 4.35
N ASP A 47 -18.00 1.20 5.10
CA ASP A 47 -17.05 2.31 5.04
C ASP A 47 -15.67 1.93 5.60
N CYS A 48 -15.63 1.13 6.67
CA CYS A 48 -14.39 0.56 7.20
C CYS A 48 -13.68 -0.36 6.20
N ILE A 49 -14.43 -1.18 5.46
CA ILE A 49 -13.88 -2.01 4.38
C ILE A 49 -13.24 -1.12 3.32
N ARG A 50 -13.95 -0.08 2.87
CA ARG A 50 -13.45 0.85 1.84
C ARG A 50 -12.19 1.60 2.27
N LYS A 51 -12.09 1.96 3.55
CA LYS A 51 -10.93 2.70 4.10
C LYS A 51 -9.73 1.82 4.38
N CYS A 52 -9.93 0.57 4.81
CA CYS A 52 -8.87 -0.29 5.31
C CYS A 52 -8.42 -1.38 4.34
N ILE A 53 -9.29 -1.77 3.41
CA ILE A 53 -8.94 -2.68 2.33
C ILE A 53 -8.65 -1.82 1.11
N PRO A 54 -7.40 -1.81 0.60
CA PRO A 54 -7.11 -1.07 -0.62
C PRO A 54 -8.04 -1.58 -1.74
N PRO A 55 -8.58 -0.69 -2.59
CA PRO A 55 -9.46 -1.09 -3.66
C PRO A 55 -8.77 -2.14 -4.54
N ASN A 56 -9.58 -3.09 -5.02
CA ASN A 56 -9.17 -4.16 -5.92
C ASN A 56 -8.21 -3.61 -7.00
N PRO A 57 -7.05 -4.24 -7.26
CA PRO A 57 -6.02 -3.73 -8.17
C PRO A 57 -6.53 -3.37 -9.57
N SER A 58 -7.66 -3.93 -9.99
CA SER A 58 -8.31 -3.66 -11.27
C SER A 58 -8.80 -2.21 -11.48
N ASN A 59 -9.08 -1.47 -10.41
CA ASN A 59 -9.37 -0.02 -10.44
C ASN A 59 -8.33 0.81 -9.66
N ALA A 60 -7.25 0.16 -9.20
CA ALA A 60 -6.27 0.74 -8.31
C ALA A 60 -5.01 1.22 -9.04
N ASN A 61 -5.01 1.30 -10.36
CA ASN A 61 -3.79 1.62 -11.11
C ASN A 61 -3.12 2.89 -10.58
N ASP A 62 -3.85 3.96 -10.25
CA ASP A 62 -3.21 5.17 -9.71
C ASP A 62 -2.87 5.08 -8.22
N VAL A 63 -3.73 4.50 -7.37
CA VAL A 63 -3.52 4.45 -5.90
C VAL A 63 -2.50 3.37 -5.51
N TYR A 64 -2.52 2.21 -6.17
CA TYR A 64 -1.55 1.14 -5.98
C TYR A 64 -0.20 1.50 -6.61
N TYR A 65 -0.19 2.13 -7.80
CA TYR A 65 1.03 2.68 -8.36
C TYR A 65 1.61 3.76 -7.45
N CYS A 66 0.77 4.62 -6.89
CA CYS A 66 1.18 5.60 -5.90
C CYS A 66 1.83 4.95 -4.65
N ASN A 67 1.17 3.97 -4.02
CA ASN A 67 1.65 3.40 -2.76
C ASN A 67 2.91 2.56 -2.90
N VAL A 68 3.04 1.82 -4.02
CA VAL A 68 4.11 0.83 -4.17
C VAL A 68 4.72 0.85 -5.58
N GLY A 69 3.90 0.98 -6.63
CA GLY A 69 4.36 0.82 -8.01
C GLY A 69 5.41 1.84 -8.46
N CYS A 70 5.23 3.13 -8.17
CA CYS A 70 6.13 4.20 -8.61
C CYS A 70 7.54 4.02 -8.03
N SER A 71 7.63 3.61 -6.77
CA SER A 71 8.93 3.38 -6.14
C SER A 71 9.65 2.16 -6.74
N LEU A 72 8.91 1.10 -7.06
CA LEU A 72 9.46 -0.10 -7.69
C LEU A 72 9.85 0.14 -9.16
N ASP A 73 9.07 0.93 -9.88
CA ASP A 73 9.29 1.24 -11.30
C ASP A 73 10.43 2.25 -11.49
N GLN A 74 10.41 3.36 -10.74
CA GLN A 74 11.30 4.50 -10.97
C GLN A 74 12.51 4.55 -10.03
N CYS A 75 12.41 3.98 -8.81
CA CYS A 75 13.45 4.14 -7.80
C CYS A 75 14.39 2.94 -7.64
N THR A 76 14.10 1.80 -8.28
CA THR A 76 14.93 0.58 -8.21
C THR A 76 16.32 0.79 -8.81
N GLN A 77 16.45 1.63 -9.82
CA GLN A 77 17.75 2.01 -10.40
C GLN A 77 18.68 2.72 -9.41
N PHE A 78 18.13 3.29 -8.32
CA PHE A 78 18.88 4.00 -7.29
C PHE A 78 19.21 3.13 -6.08
N GLY A 79 18.93 1.82 -6.08
CA GLY A 79 19.00 0.96 -4.88
C GLY A 79 20.34 0.93 -4.11
N LYS A 80 21.43 1.45 -4.69
CA LYS A 80 22.74 1.60 -4.02
C LYS A 80 22.95 2.98 -3.36
N ASP A 81 22.14 3.97 -3.71
CA ASP A 81 22.24 5.37 -3.26
C ASP A 81 21.01 5.73 -2.40
N VAL A 82 21.09 5.47 -1.09
CA VAL A 82 19.95 5.66 -0.15
C VAL A 82 19.39 7.09 -0.19
N LYS A 83 20.24 8.11 -0.38
CA LYS A 83 19.79 9.51 -0.56
C LYS A 83 18.96 9.71 -1.82
N LYS A 84 19.35 9.09 -2.94
CA LYS A 84 18.60 9.17 -4.20
C LYS A 84 17.30 8.37 -4.14
N VAL A 85 17.31 7.22 -3.47
CA VAL A 85 16.09 6.44 -3.20
C VAL A 85 15.10 7.29 -2.41
N GLY A 86 15.52 7.91 -1.30
CA GLY A 86 14.64 8.76 -0.49
C GLY A 86 14.07 9.95 -1.27
N SER A 87 14.89 10.61 -2.09
CA SER A 87 14.42 11.70 -2.94
C SER A 87 13.47 11.23 -4.05
N CYS A 88 13.72 10.06 -4.64
CA CYS A 88 12.87 9.47 -5.68
C CYS A 88 11.50 9.06 -5.12
N VAL A 89 11.46 8.40 -3.96
CA VAL A 89 10.23 8.03 -3.26
C VAL A 89 9.42 9.28 -2.89
N GLY A 90 10.08 10.33 -2.39
CA GLY A 90 9.42 11.62 -2.12
C GLY A 90 8.81 12.26 -3.38
N ASN A 91 9.48 12.11 -4.52
CA ASN A 91 8.99 12.61 -5.81
C ASN A 91 7.81 11.79 -6.33
N CYS A 92 7.80 10.47 -6.09
CA CYS A 92 6.66 9.60 -6.36
C CYS A 92 5.41 10.06 -5.59
N PHE A 93 5.56 10.32 -4.28
CA PHE A 93 4.46 10.83 -3.47
C PHE A 93 3.96 12.20 -3.94
N ARG A 94 4.85 13.13 -4.30
CA ARG A 94 4.41 14.46 -4.75
C ARG A 94 3.71 14.48 -6.09
N ASN A 95 4.23 13.75 -7.09
CA ASN A 95 3.75 13.88 -8.46
C ASN A 95 2.61 12.91 -8.80
N PHE A 96 2.60 11.73 -8.18
CA PHE A 96 1.65 10.67 -8.50
C PHE A 96 0.62 10.45 -7.39
N CYS A 97 0.94 10.76 -6.13
CA CYS A 97 0.04 10.54 -4.99
C CYS A 97 -0.64 11.80 -4.44
N GLY A 98 -0.08 12.99 -4.68
CA GLY A 98 -0.49 14.23 -4.02
C GLY A 98 -1.86 14.82 -4.41
N LYS A 99 -2.72 14.07 -5.13
CA LYS A 99 -4.03 14.54 -5.61
C LYS A 99 -5.26 13.89 -4.94
N HIS A 100 -5.09 12.99 -3.98
CA HIS A 100 -6.19 12.44 -3.20
C HIS A 100 -6.03 12.81 -1.72
N SER A 101 -6.50 14.02 -1.37
CA SER A 101 -6.75 14.45 0.01
C SER A 101 -8.21 14.81 0.18
#